data_AF-A0A7C1QIH5-F1
#
_entry.id   AF-A0A7C1QIH5-F1
#
_cell.length_a   1.000
_cell.length_b   1.000
_cell.length_c   1.000
_cell.angle_alpha   90.00
_cell.angle_beta   90.00
_cell.angle_gamma   90.00
#
_symmetry.space_group_name_H-M   'P 1'
#
loop_
_entity.id
_entity.type
_entity.pdbx_description
1 polymer ?
#
loop_
_entity_poly.entity_id
_entity_poly.type
_entity_poly.pdbx_seq_one_letter_code
_entity_poly.pdbx_strand_id
1 'polypeptide(L)'
;MADIRSLAVRAYDSRCFNYRRLHFSDEYLGYWDEYYWTPDNAAINLYDANGDLYISLLKNYDNYTTDCGNLYINIASQQVLDEELFRYHQKNIATAEVFEMPDEDYTAQLTFNFSDGQLTAESNVLEFTLE
;
A
#
# COMPACT_ATOMS: atom_id res chain seq x y z
N MET A 1 5.68 10.86 15.71
CA MET A 1 5.30 9.80 14.76
C MET A 1 3.88 10.10 14.31
N ALA A 2 3.62 10.08 13.02
CA ALA A 2 2.27 10.28 12.48
C ALA A 2 1.42 9.04 12.77
N ASP A 3 0.31 9.20 13.47
CA ASP A 3 -0.63 8.11 13.73
C ASP A 3 -1.44 7.81 12.46
N ILE A 4 -1.28 6.59 11.97
CA ILE A 4 -2.03 6.02 10.84
C ILE A 4 -3.45 5.66 11.32
N ARG A 5 -4.50 6.17 10.65
CA ARG A 5 -5.85 6.25 11.25
C ARG A 5 -6.87 5.19 10.83
N SER A 6 -6.71 4.47 9.71
CA SER A 6 -7.60 3.34 9.40
C SER A 6 -7.16 2.58 8.16
N LEU A 7 -7.27 1.24 8.21
CA LEU A 7 -7.18 0.39 7.04
C LEU A 7 -8.36 -0.59 6.96
N ALA A 8 -8.87 -0.80 5.75
CA ALA A 8 -9.79 -1.88 5.42
C ALA A 8 -9.24 -2.67 4.22
N VAL A 9 -9.18 -4.00 4.36
CA VAL A 9 -8.97 -4.93 3.25
C VAL A 9 -10.32 -5.39 2.74
N ARG A 10 -10.50 -5.40 1.42
CA ARG A 10 -11.69 -5.99 0.79
C ARG A 10 -11.31 -6.80 -0.43
N ALA A 11 -11.86 -8.01 -0.52
CA ALA A 11 -11.82 -8.82 -1.72
C ALA A 11 -12.77 -8.23 -2.78
N TYR A 12 -12.32 -8.18 -4.03
CA TYR A 12 -13.11 -7.75 -5.18
C TYR A 12 -13.01 -8.76 -6.32
N ASP A 13 -13.98 -8.68 -7.23
CA ASP A 13 -13.94 -9.41 -8.50
C ASP A 13 -12.76 -8.93 -9.37
N SER A 14 -11.84 -9.84 -9.65
CA SER A 14 -10.72 -9.59 -10.55
C SER A 14 -11.18 -9.79 -11.99
N ARG A 15 -10.68 -8.95 -12.90
CA ARG A 15 -10.86 -9.16 -14.35
C ARG A 15 -9.87 -10.20 -14.90
N CYS A 16 -8.97 -10.70 -14.05
CA CYS A 16 -7.97 -11.71 -14.35
C CYS A 16 -8.45 -13.08 -13.87
N PHE A 17 -8.44 -14.07 -14.75
CA PHE A 17 -8.84 -15.44 -14.43
C PHE A 17 -7.92 -16.04 -13.35
N ASN A 18 -8.49 -16.66 -12.31
CA ASN A 18 -7.78 -17.24 -11.15
C ASN A 18 -7.00 -16.25 -10.26
N TYR A 19 -7.24 -14.95 -10.37
CA TYR A 19 -6.67 -13.96 -9.46
C TYR A 19 -7.71 -13.48 -8.45
N ARG A 20 -7.26 -13.24 -7.21
CA ARG A 20 -8.02 -12.54 -6.19
C ARG A 20 -7.52 -11.09 -6.12
N ARG A 21 -8.44 -10.13 -6.16
CA ARG A 21 -8.11 -8.70 -6.04
C ARG A 21 -8.28 -8.25 -4.60
N LEU A 22 -7.22 -7.70 -4.03
CA LEU A 22 -7.17 -7.12 -2.69
C LEU A 22 -7.01 -5.60 -2.81
N HIS A 23 -7.87 -4.84 -2.14
CA HIS A 23 -7.66 -3.40 -1.97
C HIS A 23 -7.21 -3.10 -0.55
N PHE A 24 -6.20 -2.24 -0.44
CA PHE A 24 -5.64 -1.71 0.79
C PHE A 24 -5.78 -0.19 0.71
N SER A 25 -6.46 0.41 1.68
CA SER A 25 -6.56 1.87 1.78
C SER A 25 -5.91 2.33 3.06
N ASP A 26 -4.99 3.29 2.95
CA ASP A 26 -4.28 3.85 4.08
C ASP A 26 -4.20 5.38 3.98
N GLU A 27 -4.07 6.04 5.13
CA GLU A 27 -4.01 7.50 5.23
C GLU A 27 -2.90 7.93 6.20
N TYR A 28 -2.01 8.79 5.70
CA TYR A 28 -0.88 9.34 6.45
C TYR A 28 -1.02 10.85 6.60
N LEU A 29 -0.80 11.34 7.81
CA LEU A 29 -0.74 12.77 8.13
C LEU A 29 0.69 13.13 8.55
N GLY A 30 1.46 13.72 7.63
CA GLY A 30 2.84 14.11 7.88
C GLY A 30 3.02 15.63 8.06
N TYR A 31 4.08 16.01 8.76
CA TYR A 31 4.61 17.38 8.79
C TYR A 31 5.85 17.40 7.91
N TRP A 32 5.83 18.09 6.77
CA TRP A 32 6.95 18.07 5.82
C TRP A 32 7.13 19.43 5.15
N ASP A 33 8.37 19.90 5.05
CA ASP A 33 8.74 21.19 4.42
C ASP A 33 9.15 21.05 2.93
N GLU A 34 9.28 19.83 2.40
CA GLU A 34 9.92 19.59 1.09
C GLU A 34 8.98 19.06 0.00
N TYR A 35 9.24 19.51 -1.23
CA TYR A 35 8.32 19.55 -2.38
C TYR A 35 8.24 18.27 -3.24
N TYR A 36 8.90 17.18 -2.88
CA TYR A 36 8.91 15.94 -3.69
C TYR A 36 8.60 14.72 -2.82
N TRP A 37 7.30 14.41 -2.68
CA TRP A 37 6.79 13.32 -1.84
C TRP A 37 6.68 11.99 -2.60
N THR A 38 6.60 11.96 -3.93
CA THR A 38 6.31 10.70 -4.64
C THR A 38 7.42 9.68 -4.38
N PRO A 39 7.13 8.54 -3.71
CA PRO A 39 8.11 7.49 -3.52
C PRO A 39 8.55 6.93 -4.87
N ASP A 40 9.78 6.44 -4.95
CA ASP A 40 10.28 5.80 -6.18
C ASP A 40 9.52 4.51 -6.45
N ASN A 41 9.29 3.76 -5.37
CA ASN A 41 8.62 2.49 -5.40
C ASN A 41 7.88 2.22 -4.11
N ALA A 42 6.95 1.30 -4.20
CA ALA A 42 6.33 0.70 -3.04
C ALA A 42 6.14 -0.79 -3.26
N ALA A 43 6.24 -1.53 -2.16
CA ALA A 43 6.07 -2.97 -2.12
C ALA A 43 4.93 -3.33 -1.17
N ILE A 44 4.18 -4.37 -1.52
CA ILE A 44 3.31 -5.05 -0.57
C ILE A 44 3.87 -6.45 -0.31
N ASN A 45 4.11 -6.74 0.95
CA ASN A 45 4.47 -8.06 1.42
C ASN A 45 3.24 -8.69 2.06
N LEU A 46 2.85 -9.87 1.59
CA LEU A 46 1.82 -10.69 2.21
C LEU A 46 2.48 -11.89 2.87
N TYR A 47 2.10 -12.16 4.11
CA TYR A 47 2.55 -13.30 4.90
C TYR A 47 1.38 -14.23 5.18
N ASP A 48 1.64 -15.53 5.17
CA ASP A 48 0.65 -16.55 5.48
C ASP A 48 0.37 -16.67 6.99
N ALA A 49 -0.49 -17.61 7.38
CA ALA A 49 -0.88 -17.84 8.77
C ALA A 49 0.29 -18.26 9.69
N ASN A 50 1.39 -18.76 9.12
CA ASN A 50 2.60 -19.12 9.87
C ASN A 50 3.57 -17.93 10.02
N GLY A 51 3.28 -16.82 9.32
CA GLY A 51 4.15 -15.64 9.24
C GLY A 51 5.23 -15.76 8.16
N ASP A 52 5.16 -16.77 7.29
CA ASP A 52 6.08 -16.92 6.18
C ASP A 52 5.65 -15.99 5.03
N LEU A 53 6.62 -15.44 4.29
CA LEU A 53 6.33 -14.56 3.15
C LEU A 53 5.65 -15.38 2.04
N TYR A 54 4.36 -15.13 1.82
CA TYR A 54 3.57 -15.73 0.76
C TYR A 54 3.93 -15.09 -0.59
N ILE A 55 3.86 -13.76 -0.69
CA ILE A 55 4.23 -13.03 -1.90
C ILE A 55 4.69 -11.60 -1.59
N SER A 56 5.65 -11.11 -2.38
CA SER A 56 6.04 -9.70 -2.41
C SER A 56 5.79 -9.15 -3.80
N LEU A 57 4.98 -8.10 -3.89
CA LEU A 57 4.73 -7.40 -5.15
C LEU A 57 5.32 -6.00 -5.08
N LEU A 58 6.07 -5.62 -6.10
CA LEU A 58 6.75 -4.33 -6.20
C LEU A 58 6.10 -3.47 -7.29
N LYS A 59 5.93 -2.18 -6.99
CA LYS A 59 5.51 -1.15 -7.93
C LYS A 59 6.51 -0.01 -7.95
N ASN A 60 7.15 0.20 -9.10
CA ASN A 60 7.89 1.44 -9.36
C ASN A 60 6.90 2.49 -9.93
N TYR A 61 6.90 3.71 -9.40
CA TYR A 61 5.93 4.74 -9.79
C TYR A 61 6.12 5.25 -11.22
N ASP A 62 7.33 5.12 -11.77
CA ASP A 62 7.64 5.46 -13.16
C ASP A 62 7.15 4.43 -14.19
N ASN A 63 6.56 3.31 -13.73
CA ASN A 63 6.11 2.23 -14.61
C ASN A 63 4.61 1.95 -14.44
N TYR A 64 3.80 2.30 -15.44
CA TYR A 64 2.39 1.91 -15.50
C TYR A 64 2.22 0.61 -16.30
N THR A 65 1.69 -0.43 -15.66
CA THR A 65 1.28 -1.70 -16.29
C THR A 65 -0.12 -2.05 -15.79
N THR A 66 -0.90 -2.72 -16.64
CA THR A 66 -2.25 -3.27 -16.36
C THR A 66 -2.28 -4.79 -16.40
N ASP A 67 -1.13 -5.46 -16.29
CA ASP A 67 -1.08 -6.91 -16.36
C ASP A 67 -1.52 -7.56 -15.03
N CYS A 68 -2.08 -8.77 -15.12
CA CYS A 68 -2.45 -9.56 -13.95
C CYS A 68 -1.22 -9.87 -13.08
N GLY A 69 -1.40 -9.98 -11.76
CA GLY A 69 -0.28 -10.26 -10.85
C GLY A 69 0.52 -9.02 -10.41
N ASN A 70 0.08 -7.82 -10.80
CA ASN A 70 0.76 -6.59 -10.44
C ASN A 70 0.19 -5.91 -9.21
N LEU A 71 1.05 -5.13 -8.56
CA LEU A 71 0.67 -4.14 -7.58
C LEU A 71 0.35 -2.81 -8.28
N TYR A 72 -0.83 -2.30 -8.01
CA TYR A 72 -1.29 -0.99 -8.42
C TYR A 72 -1.33 -0.09 -7.20
N ILE A 73 -0.75 1.10 -7.29
CA ILE A 73 -0.85 2.06 -6.20
C ILE A 73 -1.25 3.40 -6.77
N ASN A 74 -2.34 3.94 -6.23
CA ASN A 74 -2.75 5.31 -6.42
C ASN A 74 -2.38 6.08 -5.16
N ILE A 75 -1.48 7.05 -5.33
CA ILE A 75 -1.15 8.04 -4.30
C ILE A 75 -1.96 9.30 -4.59
N ALA A 76 -2.89 9.62 -3.70
CA ALA A 76 -3.56 10.91 -3.69
C ALA A 76 -3.00 11.76 -2.55
N SER A 77 -1.90 12.47 -2.82
CA SER A 77 -1.36 13.46 -1.90
C SER A 77 -2.17 14.75 -1.98
N GLN A 78 -2.66 15.22 -0.83
CA GLN A 78 -3.36 16.49 -0.67
C GLN A 78 -2.63 17.33 0.38
N GLN A 79 -2.36 18.59 0.05
CA GLN A 79 -1.88 19.55 1.04
C GLN A 79 -3.04 19.93 1.96
N VAL A 80 -2.84 19.83 3.27
CA VAL A 80 -3.83 20.23 4.28
C VAL A 80 -3.20 21.31 5.16
N LEU A 81 -3.69 22.54 5.02
CA LEU A 81 -3.29 23.64 5.90
C LEU A 81 -4.02 23.48 7.23
N ASP A 82 -3.26 23.24 8.30
CA ASP A 82 -3.79 23.18 9.67
C ASP A 82 -2.87 23.99 10.59
N GLU A 83 -3.43 25.05 11.19
CA GLU A 83 -2.80 25.84 12.25
C GLU A 83 -1.36 26.33 11.98
N GLU A 84 -1.14 27.06 10.87
CA GLU A 84 0.14 27.71 10.51
C GLU A 84 1.33 26.76 10.21
N LEU A 85 1.11 25.45 10.29
CA LEU A 85 2.05 24.42 9.82
C LEU A 85 1.54 23.82 8.51
N PHE A 86 2.41 23.71 7.50
CA PHE A 86 2.10 22.95 6.29
C PHE A 86 2.06 21.45 6.65
N ARG A 87 0.84 20.91 6.82
CA ARG A 87 0.63 19.47 6.93
C ARG A 87 0.32 18.91 5.55
N TYR A 88 0.80 17.71 5.30
CA TYR A 88 0.52 16.98 4.08
C TYR A 88 -0.26 15.72 4.45
N HIS A 89 -1.44 15.59 3.85
CA HIS A 89 -2.31 14.44 4.00
C HIS A 89 -2.21 13.58 2.75
N GLN A 90 -1.74 12.36 2.90
CA GLN A 90 -1.65 11.42 1.79
C GLN A 90 -2.65 10.30 1.99
N LYS A 91 -3.56 10.14 1.03
CA LYS A 91 -4.40 8.96 0.91
C LYS A 91 -3.75 8.00 -0.07
N ASN A 92 -3.36 6.83 0.42
CA ASN A 92 -2.76 5.76 -0.35
C ASN A 92 -3.79 4.67 -0.60
N ILE A 93 -4.01 4.33 -1.87
CA ILE A 93 -4.84 3.19 -2.25
C ILE A 93 -3.95 2.24 -3.03
N ALA A 94 -3.60 1.12 -2.40
CA ALA A 94 -2.93 0.01 -3.05
C ALA A 94 -3.95 -1.05 -3.44
N THR A 95 -3.77 -1.66 -4.61
CA THR A 95 -4.58 -2.76 -5.10
C THR A 95 -3.63 -3.82 -5.63
N ALA A 96 -3.70 -5.01 -5.04
CA ALA A 96 -2.92 -6.15 -5.48
C ALA A 96 -3.85 -7.17 -6.14
N GLU A 97 -3.40 -7.78 -7.21
CA GLU A 97 -4.05 -8.96 -7.79
C GLU A 97 -3.11 -10.15 -7.61
N VAL A 98 -3.57 -11.17 -6.88
CA VAL A 98 -2.73 -12.31 -6.48
C VAL A 98 -3.34 -13.61 -7.01
N PHE A 99 -2.51 -14.42 -7.67
CA PHE A 99 -2.95 -15.69 -8.27
C PHE A 99 -3.21 -16.73 -7.19
N GLU A 100 -4.32 -17.47 -7.31
CA GLU A 100 -4.65 -18.66 -6.52
C GLU A 100 -4.29 -18.57 -5.03
N MET A 101 -4.82 -17.56 -4.32
CA MET A 101 -4.69 -17.47 -2.86
C MET A 101 -5.60 -18.48 -2.15
N PRO A 102 -5.04 -19.40 -1.34
CA PRO A 102 -5.82 -20.30 -0.48
C PRO A 102 -6.69 -19.55 0.54
N ASP A 103 -7.78 -20.19 0.97
CA ASP A 103 -8.63 -19.69 2.05
C ASP A 103 -7.96 -19.92 3.41
N GLU A 104 -7.25 -18.91 3.90
CA GLU A 104 -6.53 -18.90 5.17
C GLU A 104 -6.38 -17.48 5.72
N ASP A 105 -5.72 -17.36 6.87
CA ASP A 105 -5.38 -16.07 7.50
C ASP A 105 -4.07 -15.53 6.92
N TYR A 106 -4.05 -14.22 6.68
CA TYR A 106 -2.90 -13.52 6.14
C TYR A 106 -2.64 -12.23 6.89
N THR A 107 -1.40 -11.77 6.81
CA THR A 107 -1.04 -10.40 7.13
C THR A 107 -0.44 -9.71 5.91
N ALA A 108 -0.64 -8.40 5.78
CA ALA A 108 -0.02 -7.59 4.75
C ALA A 108 0.67 -6.37 5.36
N GLN A 109 1.77 -5.93 4.75
CA GLN A 109 2.43 -4.68 5.07
C GLN A 109 2.85 -3.98 3.78
N LEU A 110 2.50 -2.69 3.69
CA LEU A 110 2.89 -1.83 2.58
C LEU A 110 4.12 -1.02 2.98
N THR A 111 5.10 -0.96 2.11
CA THR A 111 6.38 -0.26 2.33
C THR A 111 6.63 0.70 1.19
N PHE A 112 6.95 1.96 1.50
CA PHE A 112 7.27 3.01 0.54
C PHE A 112 8.75 3.39 0.66
N ASN A 113 9.45 3.39 -0.48
CA ASN A 113 10.87 3.74 -0.55
C ASN A 113 11.09 5.02 -1.38
N PHE A 114 12.00 5.86 -0.93
CA PHE A 114 12.29 7.18 -1.49
C PHE A 114 13.76 7.26 -1.95
N SER A 115 14.03 7.88 -3.11
CA SER A 115 15.38 7.96 -3.71
C SER A 115 16.31 8.95 -3.02
N ASP A 116 15.73 9.94 -2.34
CA ASP A 116 16.43 11.14 -1.88
C ASP A 116 17.05 10.99 -0.49
N GLY A 117 17.10 9.76 0.02
CA GLY A 117 17.66 9.45 1.34
C GLY A 117 16.68 9.64 2.49
N GLN A 118 15.41 9.94 2.21
CA GLN A 118 14.34 9.84 3.21
C GLN A 118 14.22 8.40 3.74
N LEU A 119 13.79 8.28 5.00
CA LEU A 119 13.55 6.99 5.62
C LEU A 119 12.36 6.29 4.94
N THR A 120 12.48 4.97 4.78
CA THR A 120 11.37 4.12 4.38
C THR A 120 10.16 4.35 5.28
N ALA A 121 8.98 4.46 4.68
CA ALA A 121 7.72 4.53 5.40
C ALA A 121 6.98 3.19 5.30
N GLU A 122 6.44 2.72 6.41
CA GLU A 122 5.71 1.47 6.49
C GLU A 122 4.29 1.71 6.97
N SER A 123 3.34 0.96 6.41
CA SER A 123 1.99 0.87 6.95
C SER A 123 2.00 0.06 8.24
N ASN A 124 0.88 0.17 8.97
CA ASN A 124 0.54 -0.83 9.96
C ASN A 124 0.47 -2.23 9.32
N VAL A 125 0.64 -3.27 10.13
CA VAL A 125 0.36 -4.65 9.71
C VAL A 125 -1.14 -4.84 9.61
N LEU A 126 -1.57 -5.47 8.52
CA LEU A 126 -2.96 -5.55 8.10
C LEU A 126 -3.36 -7.02 8.11
N GLU A 127 -4.21 -7.40 9.05
CA GLU A 127 -4.68 -8.78 9.18
C GLU A 127 -5.97 -8.97 8.38
N PHE A 128 -6.08 -10.06 7.64
CA PHE A 128 -7.30 -10.43 6.92
C PHE A 128 -7.40 -11.94 6.72
N THR A 129 -8.63 -12.44 6.66
CA THR A 129 -8.95 -13.83 6.35
C THR A 129 -9.58 -13.91 4.98
N LEU A 130 -9.23 -14.92 4.19
CA LEU A 130 -9.92 -15.25 2.96
C LEU A 130 -11.05 -16.24 3.23
N GLU A 131 -12.29 -15.78 3.06
CA GLU A 131 -13.52 -16.61 3.01
C GLU A 131 -13.97 -16.90 1.58
#